data_AF-A0A7C4ER06-F1
#
_entry.id   AF-A0A7C4ER06-F1
#
_cell.length_a   1.000
_cell.length_b   1.000
_cell.length_c   1.000
_cell.angle_alpha   90.00
_cell.angle_beta   90.00
_cell.angle_gamma   90.00
#
_symmetry.space_group_name_H-M   'P 1'
#
loop_
_entity.id
_entity.type
_entity.pdbx_description
1 polymer ?
#
loop_
_entity_poly.entity_id
_entity_poly.type
_entity_poly.pdbx_seq_one_letter_code
_entity_poly.pdbx_strand_id
1 'polypeptide(L)'
;MSEKNFWLTLQPDIKIFITQASYLLLCNKYRYFASTKKGRFCLYFFHMKHDCIFVLGLPGSGKGTQAKRLAEKLGYFYFEMGEILRHVAADHTPLGGTVRRAMEHGDLLQDEDIVEILKLHMRHLEEGQGMIFDGVPRRVGQGQFMLDYLRNDLKHRDFGTIVINIPPELCETRIASRAAQEHRADDTPEAVRIRVKQQMATLGEVLALLENNSTVYQIDGTPSIDEVEKSIHAALGIV
;
A
#
# COMPACT_ATOMS: atom_id res chain seq x y z
N MET A 1 26.01 -9.93 -40.52
CA MET A 1 25.94 -10.84 -39.35
C MET A 1 24.67 -10.47 -38.59
N SER A 2 23.75 -11.41 -38.39
CA SER A 2 22.42 -11.13 -37.83
C SER A 2 22.50 -10.62 -36.39
N GLU A 3 21.81 -9.52 -36.11
CA GLU A 3 21.65 -8.92 -34.79
C GLU A 3 20.95 -9.90 -33.84
N LYS A 4 21.66 -10.38 -32.81
CA LYS A 4 21.08 -11.29 -31.82
C LYS A 4 20.78 -10.51 -30.54
N ASN A 5 19.53 -10.11 -30.39
CA ASN A 5 18.94 -9.82 -29.07
C ASN A 5 18.60 -11.15 -28.42
N PHE A 6 18.90 -11.31 -27.14
CA PHE A 6 18.60 -12.56 -26.44
C PHE A 6 18.25 -12.32 -24.98
N TRP A 7 17.47 -13.26 -24.44
CA TRP A 7 17.12 -13.31 -23.04
C TRP A 7 18.08 -14.27 -22.32
N LEU A 8 18.61 -13.82 -21.17
CA LEU A 8 19.39 -14.65 -20.26
C LEU A 8 18.63 -14.78 -18.94
N THR A 9 18.44 -16.01 -18.46
CA THR A 9 17.84 -16.29 -17.15
C THR A 9 18.94 -16.73 -16.21
N LEU A 10 19.25 -15.93 -15.19
CA LEU A 10 20.30 -16.25 -14.21
C LEU A 10 19.76 -17.06 -13.03
N GLN A 11 18.51 -16.78 -12.64
CA GLN A 11 17.73 -17.45 -11.60
C GLN A 11 16.24 -17.43 -12.03
N PRO A 12 15.34 -18.23 -11.43
CA PRO A 12 13.93 -18.33 -11.87
C PRO A 12 13.21 -16.97 -11.98
N ASP A 13 13.62 -16.02 -11.15
CA ASP A 13 13.10 -14.67 -10.95
C ASP A 13 13.96 -13.56 -11.61
N ILE A 14 15.07 -13.91 -12.25
CA ILE A 14 16.00 -12.94 -12.86
C ILE A 14 16.05 -13.15 -14.37
N LYS A 15 15.45 -12.22 -15.12
CA LYS A 15 15.52 -12.16 -16.60
C LYS A 15 16.32 -10.95 -17.04
N ILE A 16 17.27 -11.19 -17.95
CA ILE A 16 18.12 -10.18 -18.56
C ILE A 16 17.78 -10.07 -20.03
N PHE A 17 17.38 -8.88 -20.47
CA PHE A 17 17.29 -8.57 -21.89
C PHE A 17 18.58 -7.90 -22.36
N ILE A 18 19.21 -8.51 -23.36
CA ILE A 18 20.54 -8.11 -23.84
C ILE A 18 20.41 -7.46 -25.22
N THR A 19 20.89 -6.22 -25.34
CA THR A 19 21.08 -5.53 -26.62
C THR A 19 22.55 -5.14 -26.81
N GLN A 20 22.94 -4.70 -28.01
CA GLN A 20 24.32 -4.26 -28.30
C GLN A 20 24.78 -3.04 -27.49
N ALA A 21 23.87 -2.19 -27.02
CA ALA A 21 24.20 -0.91 -26.37
C ALA A 21 23.77 -0.82 -24.90
N SER A 22 22.88 -1.69 -24.45
CA SER A 22 22.29 -1.66 -23.12
C SER A 22 21.66 -3.00 -22.75
N TYR A 23 21.49 -3.22 -21.45
CA TYR A 23 20.86 -4.41 -20.90
C TYR A 23 19.78 -3.96 -19.91
N LEU A 24 18.60 -4.56 -19.96
CA LEU A 24 17.53 -4.33 -18.99
C LEU A 24 17.39 -5.58 -18.12
N LEU A 25 17.61 -5.42 -16.82
CA LEU A 25 17.43 -6.46 -15.80
C LEU A 25 16.15 -6.16 -15.03
N LEU A 26 15.22 -7.10 -15.04
CA LEU A 26 13.99 -7.04 -14.26
C LEU A 26 14.10 -8.06 -13.11
N CYS A 27 14.06 -7.56 -11.88
CA CYS A 27 13.93 -8.35 -10.66
C CYS A 27 12.92 -7.66 -9.74
N ASN A 28 12.08 -8.42 -9.04
CA ASN A 28 11.00 -7.91 -8.19
C ASN A 28 11.49 -7.01 -7.03
N LYS A 29 12.75 -7.15 -6.60
CA LYS A 29 13.33 -6.41 -5.46
C LYS A 29 14.15 -5.17 -5.85
N TYR A 30 14.61 -5.08 -7.09
CA TYR A 30 15.54 -4.04 -7.54
C TYR A 30 15.31 -3.69 -9.02
N ARG A 31 15.12 -2.39 -9.32
CA ARG A 31 15.23 -1.89 -10.70
C ARG A 31 16.71 -1.64 -11.01
N TYR A 32 17.27 -2.39 -11.94
CA TYR A 32 18.65 -2.23 -12.38
C TYR A 32 18.70 -1.49 -13.71
N PHE A 33 19.55 -0.46 -13.78
CA PHE A 33 19.98 0.12 -15.04
C PHE A 33 21.48 -0.13 -15.18
N ALA A 34 21.90 -0.77 -16.27
CA ALA A 34 23.30 -0.97 -16.58
C ALA A 34 23.61 -0.34 -17.94
N SER A 35 24.58 0.57 -17.96
CA SER A 35 25.07 1.20 -19.20
C SER A 35 26.57 1.00 -19.30
N THR A 36 27.04 0.67 -20.50
CA THR A 36 28.47 0.63 -20.79
C THR A 36 28.94 2.02 -21.21
N LYS A 37 29.74 2.69 -20.37
CA LYS A 37 30.52 3.88 -20.77
C LYS A 37 32.00 3.53 -20.72
N LYS A 38 32.68 3.56 -21.89
CA LYS A 38 34.14 3.35 -22.02
C LYS A 38 34.68 2.05 -21.39
N GLY A 39 34.01 0.92 -21.60
CA GLY A 39 34.51 -0.39 -21.16
C GLY A 39 34.46 -0.66 -19.65
N ARG A 40 33.83 0.22 -18.85
CA ARG A 40 33.52 -0.04 -17.44
C ARG A 40 32.03 -0.36 -17.28
N PHE A 41 31.75 -1.42 -16.53
CA PHE A 41 30.41 -1.76 -16.07
C PHE A 41 30.01 -0.81 -14.95
N CYS A 42 28.89 -0.12 -15.11
CA CYS A 42 28.29 0.69 -14.05
C CYS A 42 26.91 0.11 -13.75
N LEU A 43 26.75 -0.55 -12.61
CA LEU A 43 25.44 -0.95 -12.09
C LEU A 43 24.86 0.24 -11.32
N TYR A 44 23.72 0.73 -11.74
CA TYR A 44 22.93 1.67 -10.97
C TYR A 44 21.94 0.88 -10.10
N PHE A 45 22.14 0.96 -8.79
CA PHE A 45 21.22 0.43 -7.80
C PHE A 45 20.15 1.49 -7.52
N PHE A 46 18.92 1.27 -7.99
CA PHE A 46 17.78 1.94 -7.38
C PHE A 46 17.38 1.14 -6.14
N HIS A 47 17.93 1.54 -5.00
CA HIS A 47 17.48 1.01 -3.72
C HIS A 47 16.14 1.68 -3.40
N MET A 48 15.06 0.91 -3.53
CA MET A 48 13.75 1.35 -3.07
C MET A 48 13.82 1.43 -1.55
N LYS A 49 13.47 2.58 -0.99
CA LYS A 49 13.72 2.89 0.42
C LYS A 49 12.97 1.95 1.38
N HIS A 50 11.81 1.45 0.94
CA HIS A 50 10.92 0.59 1.74
C HIS A 50 10.38 -0.53 0.87
N ASP A 51 10.40 -1.75 1.39
CA ASP A 51 9.76 -2.91 0.78
C ASP A 51 8.23 -2.81 0.92
N CYS A 52 7.77 -2.32 2.07
CA CYS A 52 6.35 -2.26 2.42
C CYS A 52 6.00 -0.87 2.94
N ILE A 53 4.93 -0.28 2.40
CA ILE A 53 4.47 1.06 2.78
C ILE A 53 3.05 1.00 3.30
N PHE A 54 2.84 1.41 4.56
CA PHE A 54 1.52 1.62 5.13
C PHE A 54 1.05 3.05 4.83
N VAL A 55 -0.16 3.21 4.30
CA VAL A 55 -0.75 4.53 4.05
C VAL A 55 -1.91 4.75 5.01
N LEU A 56 -1.68 5.62 5.98
CA LEU A 56 -2.62 6.01 7.02
C LEU A 56 -3.17 7.40 6.78
N GLY A 57 -4.35 7.65 7.35
CA GLY A 57 -5.03 8.92 7.29
C GLY A 57 -6.51 8.74 7.59
N LEU A 58 -7.16 9.83 8.02
CA LEU A 58 -8.60 9.83 8.25
C LEU A 58 -9.37 9.57 6.95
N PRO A 59 -10.62 9.10 7.02
CA PRO A 59 -11.48 9.00 5.85
C PRO A 59 -11.59 10.38 5.18
N GLY A 60 -11.50 10.43 3.85
CA GLY A 60 -11.47 11.70 3.09
C GLY A 60 -10.08 12.36 2.96
N SER A 61 -9.03 11.84 3.60
CA SER A 61 -7.65 12.35 3.45
C SER A 61 -7.05 12.21 2.05
N GLY A 62 -7.62 11.34 1.20
CA GLY A 62 -7.04 11.00 -0.11
C GLY A 62 -6.04 9.84 -0.07
N LYS A 63 -5.88 9.16 1.08
CA LYS A 63 -4.99 8.00 1.24
C LYS A 63 -5.15 6.93 0.16
N GLY A 64 -6.36 6.56 -0.24
CA GLY A 64 -6.58 5.53 -1.26
C GLY A 64 -6.11 5.98 -2.65
N THR A 65 -6.40 7.23 -3.00
CA THR A 65 -5.91 7.84 -4.25
C THR A 65 -4.38 7.83 -4.30
N GLN A 66 -3.73 8.28 -3.22
CA GLN A 66 -2.28 8.35 -3.16
C GLN A 66 -1.64 6.97 -3.09
N ALA A 67 -2.20 6.04 -2.32
CA ALA A 67 -1.72 4.67 -2.22
C ALA A 67 -1.77 3.95 -3.59
N LYS A 68 -2.88 4.11 -4.32
CA LYS A 68 -3.02 3.55 -5.67
C LYS A 68 -2.01 4.13 -6.65
N ARG A 69 -1.91 5.47 -6.73
CA ARG A 69 -0.93 6.15 -7.62
C ARG A 69 0.51 5.76 -7.30
N LEU A 70 0.84 5.70 -6.00
CA LEU A 70 2.16 5.30 -5.55
C LEU A 70 2.45 3.83 -5.90
N ALA A 71 1.47 2.94 -5.75
CA ALA A 71 1.63 1.53 -6.08
C ALA A 71 1.89 1.35 -7.58
N GLU A 72 1.12 2.05 -8.43
CA GLU A 72 1.32 2.06 -9.89
C GLU A 72 2.72 2.59 -10.26
N LYS A 73 3.16 3.69 -9.65
CA LYS A 73 4.47 4.28 -9.91
C LYS A 73 5.64 3.38 -9.50
N LEU A 74 5.52 2.72 -8.34
CA LEU A 74 6.53 1.82 -7.79
C LEU A 74 6.47 0.41 -8.39
N GLY A 75 5.36 0.04 -9.04
CA GLY A 75 5.09 -1.35 -9.45
C GLY A 75 4.83 -2.27 -8.26
N TYR A 76 4.33 -1.73 -7.16
CA TYR A 76 4.06 -2.47 -5.93
C TYR A 76 2.68 -3.10 -5.95
N PHE A 77 2.52 -4.21 -5.23
CA PHE A 77 1.21 -4.78 -4.99
C PHE A 77 0.38 -3.81 -4.14
N TYR A 78 -0.79 -3.42 -4.66
CA TYR A 78 -1.71 -2.53 -3.96
C TYR A 78 -2.72 -3.35 -3.15
N PHE A 79 -2.55 -3.33 -1.83
CA PHE A 79 -3.42 -4.00 -0.87
C PHE A 79 -4.50 -3.01 -0.38
N GLU A 80 -5.61 -2.91 -1.10
CA GLU A 80 -6.77 -2.12 -0.67
C GLU A 80 -7.70 -2.94 0.23
N MET A 81 -7.61 -2.76 1.55
CA MET A 81 -8.46 -3.48 2.48
C MET A 81 -9.95 -3.23 2.22
N GLY A 82 -10.32 -1.99 1.85
CA GLY A 82 -11.71 -1.64 1.59
C GLY A 82 -12.34 -2.45 0.45
N GLU A 83 -11.60 -2.67 -0.64
CA GLU A 83 -12.06 -3.47 -1.78
C GLU A 83 -12.15 -4.95 -1.44
N ILE A 84 -11.14 -5.46 -0.73
CA ILE A 84 -11.13 -6.83 -0.24
C ILE A 84 -12.36 -7.10 0.64
N LEU A 85 -12.68 -6.19 1.56
CA LEU A 85 -13.87 -6.32 2.41
C LEU A 85 -15.17 -6.29 1.60
N ARG A 86 -15.27 -5.46 0.55
CA ARG A 86 -16.46 -5.46 -0.34
C ARG A 86 -16.64 -6.79 -1.06
N HIS A 87 -15.55 -7.38 -1.55
CA HIS A 87 -15.60 -8.71 -2.18
C HIS A 87 -16.05 -9.77 -1.18
N VAL A 88 -15.44 -9.81 0.01
CA VAL A 88 -15.84 -10.76 1.08
C VAL A 88 -17.30 -10.53 1.51
N ALA A 89 -17.76 -9.28 1.59
CA ALA A 89 -19.14 -8.95 1.93
C ALA A 89 -20.16 -9.45 0.89
N ALA A 90 -19.76 -9.59 -0.37
CA ALA A 90 -20.60 -10.12 -1.44
C ALA A 90 -20.78 -11.64 -1.35
N ASP A 91 -19.84 -12.34 -0.71
CA ASP A 91 -19.89 -13.79 -0.56
C ASP A 91 -21.02 -14.23 0.39
N HIS A 92 -21.66 -15.34 0.07
CA HIS A 92 -22.73 -15.95 0.87
C HIS A 92 -22.17 -16.87 1.97
N THR A 93 -21.25 -16.36 2.79
CA THR A 93 -20.61 -17.09 3.89
C THR A 93 -20.90 -16.44 5.25
N PRO A 94 -20.70 -17.14 6.39
CA PRO A 94 -20.82 -16.52 7.71
C PRO A 94 -19.92 -15.29 7.88
N LEU A 95 -18.65 -15.39 7.42
CA LEU A 95 -17.71 -14.28 7.41
C LEU A 95 -18.21 -13.12 6.54
N GLY A 96 -18.67 -13.40 5.31
CA GLY A 96 -19.23 -12.39 4.42
C GLY A 96 -20.42 -11.64 5.03
N GLY A 97 -21.31 -12.35 5.74
CA GLY A 97 -22.40 -11.73 6.49
C GLY A 97 -21.93 -10.83 7.64
N THR A 98 -20.88 -11.21 8.36
CA THR A 98 -20.25 -10.37 9.40
C THR A 98 -19.60 -9.14 8.81
N VAL A 99 -18.83 -9.29 7.73
CA VAL A 99 -18.19 -8.18 7.01
C VAL A 99 -19.22 -7.20 6.48
N ARG A 100 -20.29 -7.69 5.83
CA ARG A 100 -21.36 -6.84 5.31
C ARG A 100 -21.99 -5.97 6.40
N ARG A 101 -22.39 -6.56 7.53
CA ARG A 101 -22.97 -5.81 8.65
C ARG A 101 -22.00 -4.76 9.19
N ALA A 102 -20.74 -5.12 9.39
CA ALA A 102 -19.73 -4.17 9.88
C ALA A 102 -19.56 -2.99 8.91
N MET A 103 -19.50 -3.26 7.61
CA MET A 103 -19.37 -2.21 6.59
C MET A 103 -20.56 -1.25 6.57
N GLU A 104 -21.79 -1.79 6.59
CA GLU A 104 -23.05 -1.01 6.58
C GLU A 104 -23.18 -0.07 7.78
N HIS A 105 -22.71 -0.50 8.96
CA HIS A 105 -22.76 0.29 10.20
C HIS A 105 -21.48 1.13 10.42
N GLY A 106 -20.46 0.96 9.58
CA GLY A 106 -19.19 1.65 9.71
C GLY A 106 -18.30 1.13 10.84
N ASP A 107 -18.55 -0.07 11.34
CA ASP A 107 -17.83 -0.70 12.45
C ASP A 107 -16.50 -1.34 12.04
N LEU A 108 -15.61 -1.47 13.01
CA LEU A 108 -14.41 -2.29 12.89
C LEU A 108 -14.75 -3.77 13.09
N LEU A 109 -14.24 -4.60 12.19
CA LEU A 109 -14.20 -6.04 12.36
C LEU A 109 -13.31 -6.43 13.56
N GLN A 110 -13.53 -7.65 14.07
CA GLN A 110 -12.64 -8.23 15.06
C GLN A 110 -11.28 -8.50 14.44
N ASP A 111 -10.23 -8.51 15.27
CA ASP A 111 -8.87 -8.67 14.78
C ASP A 111 -8.69 -10.07 14.17
N GLU A 112 -9.36 -11.09 14.70
CA GLU A 112 -9.35 -12.45 14.18
C GLU A 112 -9.90 -12.52 12.76
N ASP A 113 -11.02 -11.86 12.47
CA ASP A 113 -11.64 -11.80 11.14
C ASP A 113 -10.70 -11.11 10.14
N ILE A 114 -10.08 -9.99 10.55
CA ILE A 114 -9.14 -9.25 9.70
C ILE A 114 -7.89 -10.09 9.44
N VAL A 115 -7.35 -10.77 10.44
CA VAL A 115 -6.18 -11.63 10.31
C VAL A 115 -6.46 -12.79 9.35
N GLU A 116 -7.64 -13.41 9.41
CA GLU A 116 -8.04 -14.46 8.47
C GLU A 116 -8.07 -13.93 7.03
N ILE A 117 -8.69 -12.77 6.82
CA ILE A 117 -8.77 -12.12 5.51
C ILE A 117 -7.38 -11.75 5.00
N LEU A 118 -6.52 -11.18 5.85
CA LEU A 118 -5.14 -10.83 5.51
C LEU A 118 -4.36 -12.08 5.08
N LYS A 119 -4.40 -13.17 5.86
CA LYS A 119 -3.74 -14.43 5.50
C LYS A 119 -4.19 -14.97 4.15
N LEU A 120 -5.50 -14.94 3.89
CA LEU A 120 -6.07 -15.44 2.64
C LEU A 120 -5.54 -14.69 1.41
N HIS A 121 -5.34 -13.37 1.53
CA HIS A 121 -4.90 -12.53 0.42
C HIS A 121 -3.37 -12.44 0.33
N MET A 122 -2.66 -12.47 1.47
CA MET A 122 -1.21 -12.33 1.52
C MET A 122 -0.46 -13.63 1.19
N ARG A 123 -1.08 -14.81 1.33
CA ARG A 123 -0.45 -16.10 0.98
C ARG A 123 -0.11 -16.26 -0.50
N HIS A 124 -0.72 -15.43 -1.35
CA HIS A 124 -0.53 -15.46 -2.81
C HIS A 124 0.58 -14.50 -3.27
N LEU A 125 1.21 -13.78 -2.34
CA LEU A 125 2.24 -12.81 -2.62
C LEU A 125 3.61 -13.48 -2.72
N GLU A 126 4.44 -12.96 -3.61
CA GLU A 126 5.79 -13.46 -3.81
C GLU A 126 6.76 -12.86 -2.78
N GLU A 127 7.75 -13.66 -2.36
CA GLU A 127 8.80 -13.18 -1.46
C GLU A 127 9.53 -11.97 -2.07
N GLY A 128 9.69 -10.90 -1.29
CA GLY A 128 10.37 -9.68 -1.75
C GLY A 128 9.58 -8.81 -2.72
N GLN A 129 8.32 -9.13 -3.03
CA GLN A 129 7.43 -8.26 -3.80
C GLN A 129 7.08 -7.02 -2.98
N GLY A 130 7.37 -5.83 -3.51
CA GLY A 130 7.04 -4.59 -2.80
C GLY A 130 5.53 -4.37 -2.66
N MET A 131 5.11 -3.76 -1.54
CA MET A 131 3.69 -3.65 -1.17
C MET A 131 3.30 -2.27 -0.69
N ILE A 132 2.05 -1.88 -0.98
CA ILE A 132 1.40 -0.72 -0.38
C ILE A 132 0.09 -1.16 0.27
N PHE A 133 -0.07 -0.82 1.54
CA PHE A 133 -1.26 -1.14 2.32
C PHE A 133 -2.13 0.11 2.48
N ASP A 134 -3.36 0.06 1.97
CA ASP A 134 -4.40 1.07 2.22
C ASP A 134 -5.49 0.51 3.13
N GLY A 135 -5.74 1.22 4.23
CA GLY A 135 -6.87 0.96 5.12
C GLY A 135 -6.61 -0.04 6.24
N VAL A 136 -5.38 -0.54 6.35
CA VAL A 136 -4.84 -1.37 7.45
C VAL A 136 -3.41 -0.94 7.81
N PRO A 137 -2.97 -1.16 9.06
CA PRO A 137 -3.77 -1.66 10.19
C PRO A 137 -4.69 -0.57 10.78
N ARG A 138 -5.81 -0.98 11.41
CA ARG A 138 -6.71 -0.06 12.15
C ARG A 138 -6.66 -0.24 13.67
N ARG A 139 -6.04 -1.32 14.13
CA ARG A 139 -5.79 -1.65 15.54
C ARG A 139 -4.37 -2.18 15.71
N VAL A 140 -3.84 -2.10 16.92
CA VAL A 140 -2.49 -2.57 17.27
C VAL A 140 -2.33 -4.06 16.98
N GLY A 141 -3.33 -4.90 17.32
CA GLY A 141 -3.28 -6.35 17.06
C GLY A 141 -3.11 -6.70 15.59
N GLN A 142 -3.84 -5.99 14.70
CA GLN A 142 -3.68 -6.11 13.25
C GLN A 142 -2.28 -5.70 12.79
N GLY A 143 -1.77 -4.58 13.30
CA GLY A 143 -0.44 -4.08 12.94
C GLY A 143 0.67 -5.04 13.36
N GLN A 144 0.58 -5.59 14.57
CA GLN A 144 1.55 -6.56 15.07
C GLN A 144 1.56 -7.82 14.20
N PHE A 145 0.36 -8.37 13.91
CA PHE A 145 0.23 -9.51 13.01
C PHE A 145 0.85 -9.24 11.64
N MET A 146 0.52 -8.10 11.03
CA MET A 146 1.05 -7.74 9.70
C MET A 146 2.57 -7.62 9.70
N LEU A 147 3.15 -6.92 10.68
CA LEU A 147 4.59 -6.76 10.79
C LEU A 147 5.29 -8.12 10.96
N ASP A 148 4.75 -9.00 11.80
CA ASP A 148 5.31 -10.33 12.03
C ASP A 148 5.22 -11.19 10.78
N TYR A 149 4.07 -11.22 10.11
CA TYR A 149 3.88 -11.97 8.86
C TYR A 149 4.82 -11.45 7.75
N LEU A 150 4.90 -10.14 7.56
CA LEU A 150 5.75 -9.53 6.55
C LEU A 150 7.24 -9.84 6.78
N ARG A 151 7.67 -9.87 8.05
CA ARG A 151 9.06 -10.19 8.40
C ARG A 151 9.37 -11.67 8.30
N ASN A 152 8.49 -12.53 8.80
CA ASN A 152 8.78 -13.94 8.98
C ASN A 152 8.48 -14.76 7.74
N ASP A 153 7.36 -14.48 7.08
CA ASP A 153 6.87 -15.25 5.94
C ASP A 153 7.33 -14.63 4.61
N LEU A 154 7.25 -13.30 4.48
CA LEU A 154 7.58 -12.59 3.22
C LEU A 154 8.98 -11.95 3.18
N LYS A 155 9.75 -12.09 4.27
CA LYS A 155 11.15 -11.64 4.42
C LYS A 155 11.38 -10.14 4.17
N HIS A 156 10.36 -9.31 4.34
CA HIS A 156 10.49 -7.86 4.30
C HIS A 156 11.22 -7.34 5.55
N ARG A 157 11.98 -6.26 5.36
CA ARG A 157 12.80 -5.66 6.43
C ARG A 157 12.61 -4.15 6.51
N ASP A 158 12.41 -3.50 5.37
CA ASP A 158 12.32 -2.06 5.29
C ASP A 158 10.86 -1.61 5.16
N PHE A 159 10.35 -0.99 6.22
CA PHE A 159 8.96 -0.52 6.30
C PHE A 159 8.91 1.02 6.30
N GLY A 160 7.97 1.55 5.53
CA GLY A 160 7.61 2.96 5.55
C GLY A 160 6.15 3.15 5.97
N THR A 161 5.85 4.26 6.64
CA THR A 161 4.47 4.67 6.92
C THR A 161 4.26 6.09 6.45
N ILE A 162 3.27 6.30 5.59
CA ILE A 162 2.82 7.63 5.16
C ILE A 162 1.56 7.95 5.95
N VAL A 163 1.56 9.08 6.63
CA VAL A 163 0.38 9.60 7.34
C VAL A 163 -0.09 10.85 6.62
N ILE A 164 -1.24 10.76 5.96
CA ILE A 164 -1.85 11.89 5.27
C ILE A 164 -2.82 12.58 6.23
N ASN A 165 -2.43 13.76 6.70
CA ASN A 165 -3.17 14.54 7.67
C ASN A 165 -4.08 15.53 6.96
N ILE A 166 -5.33 15.57 7.40
CA ILE A 166 -6.27 16.63 7.06
C ILE A 166 -7.01 17.09 8.32
N PRO A 167 -7.43 18.35 8.38
CA PRO A 167 -8.34 18.81 9.42
C PRO A 167 -9.66 18.01 9.41
N PRO A 168 -10.23 17.65 10.57
CA PRO A 168 -11.47 16.87 10.66
C PRO A 168 -12.65 17.45 9.87
N GLU A 169 -12.77 18.77 9.80
CA GLU A 169 -13.82 19.48 9.06
C GLU A 169 -13.78 19.22 7.54
N LEU A 170 -12.62 18.87 6.99
CA LEU A 170 -12.49 18.49 5.57
C LEU A 170 -12.91 17.05 5.31
N CYS A 171 -12.92 16.18 6.33
CA CYS A 171 -13.25 14.76 6.18
C CYS A 171 -14.67 14.58 5.65
N GLU A 172 -15.66 15.18 6.32
CA GLU A 172 -17.08 15.02 5.96
C GLU A 172 -17.37 15.54 4.55
N THR A 173 -16.87 16.75 4.23
CA THR A 173 -17.07 17.38 2.92
C THR A 173 -16.49 16.53 1.78
N ARG A 174 -15.28 16.00 1.96
CA ARG A 174 -14.62 15.17 0.93
C ARG A 174 -15.28 13.81 0.76
N ILE A 175 -15.77 13.20 1.84
CA ILE A 175 -16.43 11.89 1.78
C ILE A 175 -17.80 12.00 1.11
N ALA A 176 -18.57 13.06 1.40
CA ALA A 176 -19.85 13.30 0.74
C ALA A 176 -19.68 13.43 -0.79
N SER A 177 -18.66 14.16 -1.24
CA SER A 177 -18.31 14.27 -2.66
C SER A 177 -17.95 12.90 -3.27
N ARG A 178 -17.20 12.07 -2.53
CA ARG A 178 -16.78 10.74 -2.96
C ARG A 178 -17.94 9.77 -3.12
N ALA A 179 -18.86 9.73 -2.15
CA ALA A 179 -20.03 8.84 -2.19
C ALA A 179 -20.87 9.06 -3.45
N ALA A 180 -20.99 10.32 -3.89
CA ALA A 180 -21.68 10.70 -5.12
C ALA A 180 -20.96 10.24 -6.41
N GLN A 181 -19.63 10.15 -6.39
CA GLN A 181 -18.82 9.82 -7.57
C GLN A 181 -18.50 8.33 -7.71
N GLU A 182 -18.32 7.61 -6.59
CA GLU A 182 -17.84 6.22 -6.58
C GLU A 182 -18.93 5.18 -6.29
N HIS A 183 -20.20 5.59 -6.12
CA HIS A 183 -21.35 4.70 -5.86
C HIS A 183 -21.14 3.70 -4.70
N ARG A 184 -20.49 4.14 -3.62
CA ARG A 184 -20.25 3.33 -2.43
C ARG A 184 -21.49 3.28 -1.55
N ALA A 185 -22.23 2.17 -1.61
CA ALA A 185 -23.47 1.99 -0.84
C ALA A 185 -23.25 2.02 0.69
N ASP A 186 -22.04 1.72 1.16
CA ASP A 186 -21.65 1.72 2.57
C ASP A 186 -21.19 3.09 3.10
N ASP A 187 -21.05 4.11 2.24
CA ASP A 187 -20.66 5.46 2.64
C ASP A 187 -21.89 6.30 3.06
N THR A 188 -22.71 5.77 3.97
CA THR A 188 -23.79 6.55 4.60
C THR A 188 -23.17 7.60 5.55
N PRO A 189 -23.77 8.79 5.72
CA PRO A 189 -23.24 9.81 6.62
C PRO A 189 -23.02 9.30 8.06
N GLU A 190 -23.88 8.37 8.52
CA GLU A 190 -23.77 7.75 9.84
C GLU A 190 -22.58 6.79 9.93
N ALA A 191 -22.46 5.83 8.98
CA ALA A 191 -21.33 4.90 8.93
C ALA A 191 -19.99 5.64 8.81
N VAL A 192 -19.96 6.72 8.02
CA VAL A 192 -18.78 7.58 7.87
C VAL A 192 -18.38 8.23 9.19
N ARG A 193 -19.33 8.81 9.94
CA ARG A 193 -19.05 9.41 11.25
C ARG A 193 -18.52 8.36 12.24
N ILE A 194 -19.08 7.15 12.24
CA ILE A 194 -18.61 6.05 13.06
C ILE A 194 -17.17 5.67 12.68
N ARG A 195 -16.87 5.52 11.38
CA ARG A 195 -15.52 5.23 10.87
C ARG A 195 -14.50 6.29 11.28
N VAL A 196 -14.83 7.57 11.10
CA VAL A 196 -13.95 8.69 11.49
C VAL A 196 -13.68 8.64 13.00
N LYS A 197 -14.73 8.51 13.82
CA LYS A 197 -14.62 8.44 15.28
C LYS A 197 -13.76 7.26 15.74
N GLN A 198 -14.00 6.07 15.19
CA GLN A 198 -13.23 4.87 15.53
C GLN A 198 -11.77 5.01 15.12
N GLN A 199 -11.48 5.52 13.91
CA GLN A 199 -10.11 5.75 13.47
C GLN A 199 -9.38 6.79 14.31
N MET A 200 -10.04 7.90 14.68
CA MET A 200 -9.43 8.89 15.57
C MET A 200 -9.08 8.30 16.94
N ALA A 201 -9.88 7.36 17.45
CA ALA A 201 -9.64 6.72 18.74
C ALA A 201 -8.45 5.74 18.71
N THR A 202 -8.17 5.08 17.59
CA THR A 202 -7.11 4.06 17.50
C THR A 202 -5.84 4.52 16.77
N LEU A 203 -5.92 5.60 15.98
CA LEU A 203 -4.82 6.04 15.11
C LEU A 203 -3.53 6.31 15.90
N GLY A 204 -3.63 6.91 17.09
CA GLY A 204 -2.46 7.22 17.92
C GLY A 204 -1.69 5.96 18.34
N GLU A 205 -2.38 4.92 18.78
CA GLU A 205 -1.76 3.66 19.20
C GLU A 205 -1.15 2.89 18.02
N VAL A 206 -1.87 2.88 16.89
CA VAL A 206 -1.38 2.27 15.64
C VAL A 206 -0.15 3.01 15.12
N LEU A 207 -0.16 4.34 15.16
CA LEU A 207 0.96 5.16 14.74
C LEU A 207 2.17 4.91 15.64
N ALA A 208 1.99 4.86 16.96
CA ALA A 208 3.07 4.53 17.89
C ALA A 208 3.68 3.16 17.63
N LEU A 209 2.86 2.14 17.31
CA LEU A 209 3.37 0.84 16.88
C LEU A 209 4.23 0.95 15.61
N LEU A 210 3.75 1.67 14.60
CA LEU A 210 4.43 1.79 13.30
C LEU A 210 5.67 2.69 13.37
N GLU A 211 5.69 3.73 14.21
CA GLU A 211 6.87 4.57 14.47
C GLU A 211 8.04 3.75 15.02
N ASN A 212 7.75 2.75 15.84
CA ASN A 212 8.76 1.83 16.37
C ASN A 212 9.26 0.80 15.35
N ASN A 213 8.59 0.66 14.21
CA ASN A 213 8.83 -0.45 13.27
C ASN A 213 9.08 0.01 11.82
N SER A 214 8.92 1.28 11.51
CA SER A 214 8.96 1.84 10.15
C SER A 214 9.45 3.29 10.16
N THR A 215 9.92 3.79 9.01
CA THR A 215 10.14 5.23 8.86
C THR A 215 8.83 5.94 8.57
N VAL A 216 8.46 6.92 9.40
CA VAL A 216 7.19 7.63 9.28
C VAL A 216 7.35 8.96 8.55
N TYR A 217 6.43 9.23 7.62
CA TYR A 217 6.34 10.47 6.85
C TYR A 217 4.99 11.14 7.09
N GLN A 218 5.03 12.33 7.67
CA GLN A 218 3.84 13.16 7.86
C GLN A 218 3.63 14.02 6.60
N ILE A 219 2.48 13.87 5.95
CA ILE A 219 2.14 14.55 4.71
C ILE A 219 0.88 15.38 4.94
N ASP A 220 0.90 16.65 4.52
CA ASP A 220 -0.28 17.49 4.47
C ASP A 220 -1.16 17.07 3.28
N GLY A 221 -2.40 16.64 3.57
CA GLY A 221 -3.39 16.23 2.58
C GLY A 221 -4.36 17.35 2.16
N THR A 222 -4.18 18.57 2.65
CA THR A 222 -5.04 19.71 2.30
C THR A 222 -4.87 20.22 0.85
N PRO A 223 -3.67 20.19 0.23
CA PRO A 223 -3.47 20.67 -1.14
C PRO A 223 -4.14 19.80 -2.22
N SER A 224 -3.90 20.12 -3.49
CA SER A 224 -4.37 19.31 -4.61
C SER A 224 -3.75 17.90 -4.61
N ILE A 225 -4.42 16.95 -5.26
CA ILE A 225 -3.95 15.55 -5.34
C ILE A 225 -2.50 15.48 -5.87
N ASP A 226 -2.17 16.28 -6.88
CA ASP A 226 -0.85 16.27 -7.52
C ASP A 226 0.23 16.90 -6.62
N GLU A 227 -0.11 17.87 -5.77
CA GLU A 227 0.83 18.45 -4.78
C GLU A 227 1.10 17.49 -3.62
N VAL A 228 0.06 16.79 -3.15
CA VAL A 228 0.20 15.74 -2.14
C VAL A 228 1.08 14.61 -2.69
N GLU A 229 0.87 14.21 -3.95
CA GLU A 229 1.69 13.20 -4.63
C GLU A 229 3.16 13.63 -4.73
N LYS A 230 3.43 14.87 -5.13
CA LYS A 230 4.81 15.42 -5.15
C LYS A 230 5.44 15.40 -3.76
N SER A 231 4.67 15.70 -2.72
CA SER A 231 5.16 15.69 -1.33
C SER A 231 5.53 14.28 -0.87
N ILE A 232 4.71 13.28 -1.22
CA ILE A 232 4.99 11.87 -0.97
C ILE A 232 6.26 11.44 -1.70
N HIS A 233 6.38 11.78 -2.98
CA HIS A 233 7.57 11.47 -3.78
C HIS A 233 8.84 12.07 -3.18
N ALA A 234 8.80 13.34 -2.78
CA ALA A 234 9.91 14.00 -2.12
C ALA A 234 10.30 13.32 -0.80
N ALA A 235 9.32 12.97 0.03
CA ALA A 235 9.55 12.29 1.32
C ALA A 235 10.19 10.90 1.16
N LEU A 236 9.77 10.17 0.12
CA LEU A 236 10.30 8.85 -0.22
C LEU A 236 11.59 8.89 -1.04
N GLY A 237 12.00 10.06 -1.54
CA GLY A 237 13.16 10.20 -2.43
C GLY A 237 12.94 9.64 -3.83
N ILE A 238 11.68 9.60 -4.29
CA ILE A 238 11.30 9.13 -5.62
C ILE A 238 11.33 10.36 -6.55
N VAL A 239 12.30 10.40 -7.47
CA VAL A 239 12.42 11.46 -8.50
C VAL A 239 11.48 11.17 -9.66
#